data_AF-A0A7R8ZYR4-F1
#
_entry.id   AF-A0A7R8ZYR4-F1
#
_cell.length_a   1.000
_cell.length_b   1.000
_cell.length_c   1.000
_cell.angle_alpha   90.00
_cell.angle_beta   90.00
_cell.angle_gamma   90.00
#
_symmetry.space_group_name_H-M   'P 1'
#
loop_
_entity.id
_entity.type
_entity.pdbx_description
1 polymer ?
#
loop_
_entity_poly.entity_id
_entity_poly.type
_entity_poly.pdbx_seq_one_letter_code
_entity_poly.pdbx_strand_id
1 'polypeptide(L)'
;MIQVIGVSAFTDNYIWLITNEARKTAAIVDPGDAQPVIKELEQRGMTPAAILITHHHNDHVGGIAGLLEAYPGLTVYGPANENIPHITRRLTEGDSVTLDEIGQSFGVMDIPGHTAGHIAYYGDGSLFCGDTLFGSGCGRVFDGSMEDLHASLHRIARLPPETLVYCAHEYTVENIGFAKWVEPENSDTDKRLEECWELLDSGRATVPFTLENEFKSNPFLRTHIPEVIKRIEEVAGPLLIGVHTYEDEIISPEMLSVLKVLDVGVTLFFLIEILIRFLAEKHKKDFFKNGWNIFDTLVVTISLIPIDNSEMAVLGRLIRIFRVLRMISIIPELRMLLNSLLKALPQLGYVMLLMFIIFYIYAAIGSTLFESINPQLWGNISIAMLTLFRVMTFEDWTDVMYETMEHPDGSPFAWIYYLTFIFFTTFAFLNMVIGIVVNVMEQERSKLYVEEHPDEPDLASLQQEI
;
A
#
# COMPACT_ATOMS: atom_id res chain seq x y z
N MET A 1 -27.48 -27.02 -7.14
CA MET A 1 -26.88 -25.89 -7.87
C MET A 1 -27.65 -24.64 -7.52
N ILE A 2 -27.08 -23.88 -6.61
CA ILE A 2 -27.55 -22.56 -6.21
C ILE A 2 -27.67 -21.65 -7.43
N GLN A 3 -28.67 -20.78 -7.42
CA GLN A 3 -28.76 -19.68 -8.37
C GLN A 3 -28.18 -18.45 -7.69
N VAL A 4 -27.21 -17.83 -8.35
CA VAL A 4 -26.51 -16.65 -7.83
C VAL A 4 -26.58 -15.55 -8.87
N ILE A 5 -26.92 -14.35 -8.43
CA ILE A 5 -27.00 -13.15 -9.26
C ILE A 5 -25.98 -12.15 -8.73
N GLY A 6 -25.12 -11.64 -9.60
CA GLY A 6 -24.23 -10.53 -9.27
C GLY A 6 -24.92 -9.20 -9.52
N VAL A 7 -25.00 -8.37 -8.48
CA VAL A 7 -25.49 -6.99 -8.56
C VAL A 7 -24.27 -6.08 -8.52
N SER A 8 -24.02 -5.35 -9.62
CA SER A 8 -22.92 -4.40 -9.68
C SER A 8 -23.18 -3.22 -8.74
N ALA A 9 -22.17 -2.86 -7.96
CA ALA A 9 -22.14 -1.68 -7.10
C ALA A 9 -20.82 -0.91 -7.31
N PHE A 10 -20.86 0.40 -7.02
CA PHE A 10 -19.71 1.30 -7.23
C PHE A 10 -19.13 1.19 -8.66
N THR A 11 -17.82 0.99 -8.78
CA THR A 11 -17.11 0.83 -10.06
C THR A 11 -16.93 -0.62 -10.46
N ASP A 12 -16.61 -1.49 -9.51
CA ASP A 12 -16.15 -2.86 -9.78
C ASP A 12 -16.61 -3.91 -8.75
N ASN A 13 -17.39 -3.51 -7.74
CA ASN A 13 -17.90 -4.43 -6.73
C ASN A 13 -19.08 -5.26 -7.24
N TYR A 14 -19.15 -6.51 -6.78
CA TYR A 14 -20.29 -7.41 -6.92
C TYR A 14 -20.88 -7.75 -5.56
N ILE A 15 -22.15 -7.37 -5.40
CA ILE A 15 -23.00 -7.84 -4.30
C ILE A 15 -23.71 -9.11 -4.80
N TRP A 16 -23.56 -10.23 -4.08
CA TRP A 16 -24.13 -11.51 -4.55
C TRP A 16 -25.50 -11.78 -3.93
N LEU A 17 -26.47 -12.12 -4.77
CA LEU A 17 -27.79 -12.61 -4.35
C LEU A 17 -27.88 -14.11 -4.57
N ILE A 18 -27.93 -14.88 -3.50
CA ILE A 18 -28.15 -16.33 -3.52
C ILE A 18 -29.66 -16.55 -3.48
N THR A 19 -30.25 -16.96 -4.60
CA THR A 19 -31.70 -16.94 -4.78
C THR A 19 -32.34 -18.33 -4.70
N ASN A 20 -33.60 -18.32 -4.28
CA ASN A 20 -34.53 -19.42 -4.46
C ASN A 20 -35.76 -18.92 -5.24
N GLU A 21 -35.77 -19.17 -6.55
CA GLU A 21 -36.83 -18.69 -7.45
C GLU A 21 -38.22 -19.23 -7.10
N ALA A 22 -38.30 -20.45 -6.56
CA ALA A 22 -39.57 -21.07 -6.20
C ALA A 22 -40.20 -20.39 -4.97
N ARG A 23 -39.37 -19.94 -4.02
CA ARG A 23 -39.80 -19.28 -2.79
C ARG A 23 -39.78 -17.75 -2.89
N LYS A 24 -39.21 -17.22 -3.97
CA LYS A 24 -39.00 -15.78 -4.18
C LYS A 24 -38.27 -15.14 -3.01
N THR A 25 -37.18 -15.80 -2.60
CA THR A 25 -36.30 -15.37 -1.51
C THR A 25 -34.86 -15.27 -1.99
N ALA A 26 -34.08 -14.39 -1.36
CA ALA A 26 -32.64 -14.24 -1.64
C ALA A 26 -31.84 -13.95 -0.37
N ALA A 27 -30.67 -14.57 -0.22
CA ALA A 27 -29.66 -14.10 0.74
C ALA A 27 -28.68 -13.16 0.03
N ILE A 28 -28.23 -12.14 0.75
CA ILE A 28 -27.39 -11.06 0.22
C ILE A 28 -25.99 -11.21 0.80
N VAL A 29 -24.96 -11.22 -0.03
CA VAL A 29 -23.55 -11.29 0.40
C VAL A 29 -22.87 -9.95 0.13
N ASP A 30 -22.24 -9.38 1.16
CA ASP A 30 -21.45 -8.14 1.12
C ASP A 30 -22.17 -6.93 0.46
N PRO A 31 -23.33 -6.49 0.96
CA PRO A 31 -24.02 -5.32 0.43
C PRO A 31 -23.31 -4.01 0.81
N GLY A 32 -22.35 -3.58 -0.02
CA GLY A 32 -21.73 -2.26 0.08
C GLY A 32 -22.69 -1.09 -0.11
N ASP A 33 -23.71 -1.26 -0.95
CA ASP A 33 -24.78 -0.29 -1.19
C ASP A 33 -26.14 -1.00 -1.15
N ALA A 34 -27.08 -0.44 -0.39
CA ALA A 34 -28.42 -0.97 -0.27
C ALA A 34 -29.26 -0.79 -1.53
N GLN A 35 -29.11 0.32 -2.26
CA GLN A 35 -30.04 0.72 -3.31
C GLN A 35 -30.03 -0.22 -4.53
N PRO A 36 -28.87 -0.64 -5.08
CA PRO A 36 -28.83 -1.62 -6.16
C PRO A 36 -29.49 -2.94 -5.78
N VAL A 37 -29.30 -3.38 -4.54
CA VAL A 37 -29.88 -4.62 -4.00
C VAL A 37 -31.40 -4.53 -3.88
N ILE A 38 -31.91 -3.47 -3.24
CA ILE A 38 -33.36 -3.23 -3.10
C ILE A 38 -34.02 -3.23 -4.48
N LYS A 39 -33.44 -2.50 -5.44
CA LYS A 39 -33.95 -2.41 -6.81
C LYS A 39 -34.00 -3.77 -7.50
N GLU A 40 -32.95 -4.59 -7.38
CA GLU A 40 -32.92 -5.92 -8.01
C GLU A 40 -33.95 -6.87 -7.36
N LEU A 41 -34.08 -6.84 -6.03
CA LEU A 41 -35.09 -7.63 -5.30
C LEU A 41 -36.51 -7.24 -5.72
N GLU A 42 -36.82 -5.94 -5.81
CA GLU A 42 -38.12 -5.44 -6.25
C GLU A 42 -38.44 -5.84 -7.69
N GLN A 43 -37.48 -5.68 -8.61
CA GLN A 43 -37.66 -6.05 -10.02
C GLN A 43 -37.99 -7.54 -10.21
N ARG A 44 -37.44 -8.39 -9.34
CA ARG A 44 -37.67 -9.84 -9.37
C ARG A 44 -38.84 -10.30 -8.50
N GLY A 45 -39.43 -9.40 -7.73
CA GLY A 45 -40.45 -9.71 -6.73
C GLY A 45 -39.94 -10.68 -5.67
N MET A 46 -38.69 -10.52 -5.23
CA MET A 46 -38.04 -11.35 -4.22
C MET A 46 -38.00 -10.64 -2.86
N THR A 47 -37.94 -11.45 -1.80
CA THR A 47 -37.80 -10.98 -0.41
C THR A 47 -36.44 -11.41 0.16
N PRO A 48 -35.73 -10.55 0.89
CA PRO A 48 -34.45 -10.94 1.47
C PRO A 48 -34.65 -11.90 2.65
N ALA A 49 -33.78 -12.89 2.76
CA ALA A 49 -33.78 -13.90 3.83
C ALA A 49 -32.74 -13.59 4.91
N ALA A 50 -31.52 -13.22 4.50
CA ALA A 50 -30.42 -12.88 5.40
C ALA A 50 -29.36 -12.04 4.68
N ILE A 51 -28.50 -11.40 5.46
CA ILE A 51 -27.27 -10.75 5.00
C ILE A 51 -26.08 -11.54 5.51
N LEU A 52 -25.11 -11.82 4.64
CA LEU A 52 -23.87 -12.54 4.93
C LEU A 52 -22.71 -11.59 4.65
N ILE A 53 -21.87 -11.35 5.65
CA ILE A 53 -20.73 -10.43 5.56
C ILE A 53 -19.43 -11.21 5.65
N THR A 54 -18.49 -10.93 4.76
CA THR A 54 -17.15 -11.54 4.76
C THR A 54 -16.18 -10.79 5.66
N HIS A 55 -16.18 -9.45 5.60
CA HIS A 55 -15.30 -8.57 6.38
C HIS A 55 -15.82 -7.13 6.48
N HIS A 56 -15.09 -6.26 7.18
CA HIS A 56 -15.56 -4.96 7.68
C HIS A 56 -15.38 -3.77 6.74
N HIS A 57 -14.74 -3.91 5.57
CA HIS A 57 -14.56 -2.75 4.69
C HIS A 57 -15.90 -2.19 4.22
N ASN A 58 -15.92 -0.86 4.09
CA ASN A 58 -17.17 -0.10 3.93
C ASN A 58 -17.93 -0.47 2.65
N ASP A 59 -17.21 -0.81 1.59
CA ASP A 59 -17.78 -1.26 0.32
C ASP A 59 -18.38 -2.68 0.36
N HIS A 60 -18.36 -3.35 1.52
CA HIS A 60 -19.05 -4.62 1.77
C HIS A 60 -20.15 -4.50 2.83
N VAL A 61 -20.06 -3.50 3.71
CA VAL A 61 -20.96 -3.34 4.87
C VAL A 61 -21.83 -2.08 4.83
N GLY A 62 -21.52 -1.12 3.95
CA GLY A 62 -22.16 0.20 3.91
C GLY A 62 -23.66 0.17 3.65
N GLY A 63 -24.16 -0.86 2.97
CA GLY A 63 -25.57 -1.06 2.65
C GLY A 63 -26.39 -1.74 3.75
N ILE A 64 -25.76 -2.26 4.82
CA ILE A 64 -26.47 -3.03 5.87
C ILE A 64 -27.57 -2.19 6.52
N ALA A 65 -27.26 -0.95 6.92
CA ALA A 65 -28.22 -0.08 7.59
C ALA A 65 -29.44 0.23 6.70
N GLY A 66 -29.20 0.58 5.44
CA GLY A 66 -30.28 0.85 4.47
C GLY A 66 -31.14 -0.37 4.18
N LEU A 67 -30.54 -1.57 4.13
CA LEU A 67 -31.28 -2.82 3.96
C LEU A 67 -32.13 -3.15 5.20
N LEU A 68 -31.64 -2.89 6.41
CA LEU A 68 -32.39 -3.09 7.65
C LEU A 68 -33.53 -2.08 7.83
N GLU A 69 -33.38 -0.87 7.29
CA GLU A 69 -34.47 0.12 7.23
C GLU A 69 -35.57 -0.35 6.28
N ALA A 70 -35.21 -0.83 5.08
CA ALA A 70 -36.16 -1.33 4.08
C ALA A 70 -36.81 -2.67 4.48
N TYR A 71 -36.04 -3.54 5.14
CA TYR A 71 -36.46 -4.88 5.54
C TYR A 71 -36.12 -5.14 7.02
N PRO A 72 -36.95 -4.63 7.95
CA PRO A 72 -36.70 -4.77 9.37
C PRO A 72 -36.69 -6.23 9.82
N GLY A 73 -35.69 -6.61 10.63
CA GLY A 73 -35.59 -7.94 11.24
C GLY A 73 -34.77 -8.96 10.46
N LEU A 74 -34.10 -8.57 9.37
CA LEU A 74 -33.13 -9.43 8.71
C LEU A 74 -32.02 -9.86 9.68
N THR A 75 -31.64 -11.13 9.57
CA THR A 75 -30.46 -11.64 10.29
C THR A 75 -29.22 -11.27 9.51
N VAL A 76 -28.26 -10.66 10.20
CA VAL A 76 -26.96 -10.26 9.65
C VAL A 76 -25.89 -11.17 10.24
N TYR A 77 -25.37 -12.05 9.41
CA TYR A 77 -24.26 -12.95 9.69
C TYR A 77 -22.95 -12.26 9.34
N GLY A 78 -21.93 -12.45 10.17
CA GLY A 78 -20.60 -11.93 9.86
C GLY A 78 -19.53 -12.41 10.84
N PRO A 79 -18.27 -12.05 10.60
CA PRO A 79 -17.14 -12.50 11.40
C PRO A 79 -17.25 -12.06 12.86
N ALA A 80 -16.97 -12.99 13.77
CA ALA A 80 -16.99 -12.72 15.20
C ALA A 80 -15.88 -11.74 15.63
N ASN A 81 -14.74 -11.82 14.94
CA ASN A 81 -13.50 -11.11 15.27
C ASN A 81 -13.36 -9.76 14.56
N GLU A 82 -14.44 -9.23 13.96
CA GLU A 82 -14.44 -7.88 13.38
C GLU A 82 -15.54 -6.99 13.97
N ASN A 83 -15.28 -5.69 13.94
CA ASN A 83 -16.20 -4.68 14.44
C ASN A 83 -17.11 -4.18 13.32
N ILE A 84 -18.13 -4.97 13.00
CA ILE A 84 -19.11 -4.64 11.96
C ILE A 84 -20.43 -4.26 12.61
N PRO A 85 -20.98 -3.07 12.33
CA PRO A 85 -22.29 -2.66 12.83
C PRO A 85 -23.40 -3.64 12.42
N HIS A 86 -24.42 -3.76 13.27
CA HIS A 86 -25.65 -4.52 12.99
C HIS A 86 -25.52 -6.04 12.82
N ILE A 87 -24.34 -6.66 13.01
CA ILE A 87 -24.23 -8.12 13.07
C ILE A 87 -25.14 -8.68 14.18
N THR A 88 -26.04 -9.58 13.81
CA THR A 88 -26.91 -10.30 14.75
C THR A 88 -26.39 -11.70 15.07
N ARG A 89 -25.61 -12.30 14.17
CA ARG A 89 -24.99 -13.62 14.33
C ARG A 89 -23.50 -13.54 14.00
N ARG A 90 -22.68 -13.60 15.04
CA ARG A 90 -21.22 -13.65 14.93
C ARG A 90 -20.77 -15.08 14.66
N LEU A 91 -19.89 -15.25 13.69
CA LEU A 91 -19.44 -16.55 13.18
C LEU A 91 -17.92 -16.69 13.27
N THR A 92 -17.49 -17.92 13.46
CA THR A 92 -16.09 -18.35 13.47
C THR A 92 -15.91 -19.63 12.66
N GLU A 93 -14.66 -20.00 12.45
CA GLU A 93 -14.26 -21.29 11.91
C GLU A 93 -15.12 -22.48 12.38
N GLY A 94 -15.66 -23.23 11.41
CA GLY A 94 -16.41 -24.45 11.66
C GLY A 94 -17.89 -24.24 12.00
N ASP A 95 -18.35 -22.99 12.14
CA ASP A 95 -19.77 -22.68 12.19
C ASP A 95 -20.45 -22.98 10.84
N SER A 96 -21.78 -23.04 10.86
CA SER A 96 -22.59 -23.19 9.65
C SER A 96 -23.78 -22.23 9.66
N VAL A 97 -24.06 -21.62 8.51
CA VAL A 97 -25.23 -20.78 8.29
C VAL A 97 -26.24 -21.57 7.48
N THR A 98 -27.35 -21.98 8.11
CA THR A 98 -28.45 -22.65 7.43
C THR A 98 -29.58 -21.66 7.20
N LEU A 99 -29.93 -21.45 5.94
CA LEU A 99 -30.95 -20.52 5.51
C LEU A 99 -32.09 -21.31 4.87
N ASP A 100 -33.06 -21.69 5.69
CA ASP A 100 -34.18 -22.53 5.27
C ASP A 100 -34.95 -21.86 4.14
N GLU A 101 -35.13 -20.55 4.17
CA GLU A 101 -35.85 -19.73 3.19
C GLU A 101 -35.29 -19.87 1.78
N ILE A 102 -33.98 -20.03 1.64
CA ILE A 102 -33.31 -20.29 0.35
C ILE A 102 -33.04 -21.78 0.12
N GLY A 103 -33.16 -22.61 1.16
CA GLY A 103 -32.94 -24.06 1.09
C GLY A 103 -31.47 -24.44 0.98
N GLN A 104 -30.58 -23.65 1.57
CA GLN A 104 -29.12 -23.82 1.47
C GLN A 104 -28.45 -23.74 2.85
N SER A 105 -27.28 -24.36 2.94
CA SER A 105 -26.42 -24.32 4.12
C SER A 105 -24.97 -24.07 3.69
N PHE A 106 -24.30 -23.18 4.40
CA PHE A 106 -22.92 -22.77 4.14
C PHE A 106 -22.07 -23.03 5.37
N GLY A 107 -20.94 -23.72 5.20
CA GLY A 107 -19.89 -23.77 6.21
C GLY A 107 -19.11 -22.45 6.23
N VAL A 108 -18.70 -22.04 7.42
CA VAL A 108 -17.87 -20.84 7.65
C VAL A 108 -16.41 -21.24 7.70
N MET A 109 -15.58 -20.51 6.96
CA MET A 109 -14.14 -20.72 6.92
C MET A 109 -13.43 -19.43 7.32
N ASP A 110 -12.62 -19.46 8.37
CA ASP A 110 -11.70 -18.36 8.66
C ASP A 110 -10.62 -18.33 7.58
N ILE A 111 -10.50 -17.17 6.93
CA ILE A 111 -9.56 -16.90 5.83
C ILE A 111 -8.84 -15.55 6.02
N PRO A 112 -8.18 -15.33 7.18
CA PRO A 112 -7.50 -14.07 7.46
C PRO A 112 -6.42 -13.75 6.42
N GLY A 113 -6.16 -12.46 6.22
CA GLY A 113 -5.14 -12.01 5.28
C GLY A 113 -5.41 -10.58 4.82
N HIS A 114 -6.45 -10.41 3.99
CA HIS A 114 -6.91 -9.08 3.59
C HIS A 114 -7.29 -8.25 4.82
N THR A 115 -8.16 -8.84 5.65
CA THR A 115 -8.40 -8.41 7.03
C THR A 115 -8.09 -9.53 8.03
N ALA A 116 -7.82 -9.19 9.28
CA ALA A 116 -7.47 -10.16 10.33
C ALA A 116 -8.62 -11.09 10.73
N GLY A 117 -9.88 -10.67 10.53
CA GLY A 117 -11.07 -11.46 10.91
C GLY A 117 -11.88 -11.96 9.71
N HIS A 118 -11.32 -11.92 8.49
CA HIS A 118 -12.02 -12.27 7.26
C HIS A 118 -12.56 -13.71 7.28
N ILE A 119 -13.82 -13.90 6.86
CA ILE A 119 -14.44 -15.22 6.72
C ILE A 119 -15.00 -15.44 5.30
N ALA A 120 -15.01 -16.71 4.89
CA ALA A 120 -15.68 -17.19 3.68
C ALA A 120 -16.88 -18.07 4.01
N TYR A 121 -17.83 -18.11 3.07
CA TYR A 121 -18.97 -19.02 3.10
C TYR A 121 -18.85 -20.05 1.98
N TYR A 122 -18.85 -21.34 2.32
CA TYR A 122 -18.72 -22.44 1.35
C TYR A 122 -19.89 -23.42 1.45
N GLY A 123 -20.57 -23.69 0.33
CA GLY A 123 -21.71 -24.60 0.27
C GLY A 123 -22.20 -24.85 -1.16
N ASP A 124 -22.79 -26.02 -1.43
CA ASP A 124 -23.28 -26.44 -2.76
C ASP A 124 -22.27 -26.23 -3.92
N GLY A 125 -20.98 -26.41 -3.65
CA GLY A 125 -19.90 -26.22 -4.63
C GLY A 125 -19.62 -24.75 -4.96
N SER A 126 -20.02 -23.81 -4.12
CA SER A 126 -19.79 -22.37 -4.29
C SER A 126 -19.11 -21.76 -3.08
N LEU A 127 -18.16 -20.85 -3.34
CA LEU A 127 -17.36 -20.15 -2.35
C LEU A 127 -17.59 -18.64 -2.49
N PHE A 128 -18.05 -18.00 -1.42
CA PHE A 128 -18.10 -16.54 -1.29
C PHE A 128 -16.95 -16.11 -0.39
N CYS A 129 -15.87 -15.58 -0.98
CA CYS A 129 -14.60 -15.33 -0.28
C CYS A 129 -14.24 -13.85 -0.15
N GLY A 130 -15.16 -12.95 -0.49
CA GLY A 130 -14.94 -11.50 -0.48
C GLY A 130 -13.64 -11.15 -1.20
N ASP A 131 -12.72 -10.60 -0.43
CA ASP A 131 -11.47 -10.00 -0.90
C ASP A 131 -10.23 -10.87 -0.72
N THR A 132 -10.37 -12.11 -0.28
CA THR A 132 -9.18 -12.96 -0.06
C THR A 132 -8.62 -13.53 -1.37
N LEU A 133 -9.48 -14.09 -2.22
CA LEU A 133 -9.11 -14.67 -3.52
C LEU A 133 -9.87 -13.94 -4.64
N PHE A 134 -9.15 -13.53 -5.67
CA PHE A 134 -9.72 -12.94 -6.89
C PHE A 134 -9.32 -13.75 -8.13
N GLY A 135 -9.96 -13.49 -9.26
CA GLY A 135 -9.56 -14.09 -10.53
C GLY A 135 -8.13 -13.71 -10.86
N SER A 136 -7.24 -14.70 -10.96
CA SER A 136 -5.79 -14.59 -11.12
C SER A 136 -5.07 -13.66 -10.12
N GLY A 137 -5.66 -13.39 -8.96
CA GLY A 137 -5.11 -12.50 -7.94
C GLY A 137 -5.51 -12.85 -6.51
N CYS A 138 -5.16 -11.99 -5.56
CA CYS A 138 -5.56 -12.09 -4.16
C CYS A 138 -5.77 -10.71 -3.54
N GLY A 139 -6.34 -10.67 -2.34
CA GLY A 139 -6.50 -9.44 -1.57
C GLY A 139 -5.18 -8.76 -1.23
N ARG A 140 -5.20 -7.42 -1.19
CA ARG A 140 -4.15 -6.65 -0.52
C ARG A 140 -4.26 -6.86 0.99
N VAL A 141 -3.15 -6.98 1.70
CA VAL A 141 -3.14 -7.10 3.16
C VAL A 141 -3.23 -5.71 3.80
N PHE A 142 -4.29 -5.46 4.58
CA PHE A 142 -4.45 -4.21 5.32
C PHE A 142 -4.12 -4.38 6.82
N ASP A 143 -4.94 -5.13 7.55
CA ASP A 143 -4.74 -5.38 9.00
C ASP A 143 -4.48 -6.86 9.35
N GLY A 144 -4.48 -7.76 8.35
CA GLY A 144 -3.99 -9.13 8.48
C GLY A 144 -2.47 -9.27 8.26
N SER A 145 -2.01 -10.47 7.91
CA SER A 145 -0.61 -10.73 7.55
C SER A 145 -0.47 -11.48 6.22
N MET A 146 0.71 -11.38 5.60
CA MET A 146 1.01 -12.11 4.35
C MET A 146 1.06 -13.62 4.59
N GLU A 147 1.54 -14.05 5.76
CA GLU A 147 1.55 -15.44 6.21
C GLU A 147 0.14 -15.99 6.35
N ASP A 148 -0.77 -15.20 6.94
CA ASP A 148 -2.19 -15.55 7.06
C ASP A 148 -2.84 -15.63 5.69
N LEU A 149 -2.64 -14.63 4.83
CA LEU A 149 -3.19 -14.64 3.46
C LEU A 149 -2.72 -15.87 2.69
N HIS A 150 -1.42 -16.19 2.76
CA HIS A 150 -0.87 -17.39 2.12
C HIS A 150 -1.52 -18.66 2.68
N ALA A 151 -1.66 -18.80 4.00
CA ALA A 151 -2.33 -19.94 4.61
C ALA A 151 -3.81 -20.06 4.17
N SER A 152 -4.52 -18.94 4.09
CA SER A 152 -5.92 -18.84 3.65
C SER A 152 -6.09 -19.24 2.19
N LEU A 153 -5.19 -18.79 1.31
CA LEU A 153 -5.18 -19.18 -0.10
C LEU A 153 -4.92 -20.69 -0.26
N HIS A 154 -3.96 -21.26 0.47
CA HIS A 154 -3.71 -22.72 0.48
C HIS A 154 -4.88 -23.52 1.02
N ARG A 155 -5.63 -22.92 1.94
CA ARG A 155 -6.82 -23.53 2.51
C ARG A 155 -7.95 -23.56 1.49
N ILE A 156 -8.20 -22.46 0.79
CA ILE A 156 -9.16 -22.38 -0.32
C ILE A 156 -8.76 -23.36 -1.43
N ALA A 157 -7.47 -23.47 -1.76
CA ALA A 157 -6.94 -24.39 -2.77
C ALA A 157 -7.19 -25.88 -2.48
N ARG A 158 -7.59 -26.26 -1.26
CA ARG A 158 -7.97 -27.63 -0.91
C ARG A 158 -9.44 -27.97 -1.19
N LEU A 159 -10.26 -26.98 -1.53
CA LEU A 159 -11.63 -27.20 -1.97
C LEU A 159 -11.66 -27.94 -3.32
N PRO A 160 -12.78 -28.59 -3.68
CA PRO A 160 -12.92 -29.26 -4.97
C PRO A 160 -12.63 -28.31 -6.15
N PRO A 161 -11.87 -28.72 -7.19
CA PRO A 161 -11.48 -27.85 -8.31
C PRO A 161 -12.68 -27.24 -9.07
N GLU A 162 -13.81 -27.94 -9.11
CA GLU A 162 -15.05 -27.47 -9.73
C GLU A 162 -15.77 -26.38 -8.92
N THR A 163 -15.27 -26.01 -7.74
CA THR A 163 -15.84 -24.97 -6.90
C THR A 163 -15.93 -23.65 -7.65
N LEU A 164 -17.11 -23.05 -7.70
CA LEU A 164 -17.33 -21.71 -8.23
C LEU A 164 -16.99 -20.66 -7.17
N VAL A 165 -16.09 -19.75 -7.52
CA VAL A 165 -15.60 -18.68 -6.66
C VAL A 165 -16.31 -17.38 -7.01
N TYR A 166 -17.00 -16.83 -6.02
CA TYR A 166 -17.72 -15.57 -6.05
C TYR A 166 -16.96 -14.55 -5.19
N CYS A 167 -15.90 -13.98 -5.75
CA CYS A 167 -15.17 -12.88 -5.13
C CYS A 167 -15.90 -11.55 -5.33
N ALA A 168 -15.53 -10.52 -4.58
CA ALA A 168 -16.30 -9.29 -4.54
C ALA A 168 -15.95 -8.25 -5.61
N HIS A 169 -14.85 -8.41 -6.37
CA HIS A 169 -14.40 -7.40 -7.33
C HIS A 169 -14.11 -7.95 -8.74
N GLU A 170 -14.31 -7.11 -9.75
CA GLU A 170 -14.00 -7.36 -11.16
C GLU A 170 -12.54 -7.04 -11.52
N TYR A 171 -11.59 -7.67 -10.82
CA TYR A 171 -10.14 -7.42 -10.98
C TYR A 171 -9.43 -8.39 -11.92
N THR A 172 -10.14 -9.37 -12.49
CA THR A 172 -9.52 -10.51 -13.17
C THR A 172 -8.57 -10.10 -14.30
N VAL A 173 -8.94 -9.14 -15.16
CA VAL A 173 -8.11 -8.71 -16.28
C VAL A 173 -6.84 -8.01 -15.82
N GLU A 174 -6.94 -7.12 -14.82
CA GLU A 174 -5.78 -6.42 -14.26
C GLU A 174 -4.82 -7.40 -13.59
N ASN A 175 -5.38 -8.34 -12.83
CA ASN A 175 -4.64 -9.42 -12.18
C ASN A 175 -3.92 -10.32 -13.19
N ILE A 176 -4.53 -10.65 -14.32
CA ILE A 176 -3.87 -11.40 -15.39
C ILE A 176 -2.68 -10.63 -15.96
N GLY A 177 -2.75 -9.29 -16.05
CA GLY A 177 -1.62 -8.46 -16.43
C GLY A 177 -0.39 -8.70 -15.53
N PHE A 178 -0.60 -8.75 -14.22
CA PHE A 178 0.44 -9.11 -13.26
C PHE A 178 0.86 -10.58 -13.38
N ALA A 179 -0.08 -11.52 -13.51
CA ALA A 179 0.21 -12.94 -13.69
C ALA A 179 1.11 -13.21 -14.90
N LYS A 180 0.87 -12.54 -16.03
CA LYS A 180 1.71 -12.60 -17.24
C LYS A 180 3.09 -11.99 -17.03
N TRP A 181 3.22 -10.99 -16.16
CA TRP A 181 4.53 -10.47 -15.79
C TRP A 181 5.33 -11.44 -14.91
N VAL A 182 4.64 -12.20 -14.06
CA VAL A 182 5.25 -13.26 -13.21
C VAL A 182 5.63 -14.48 -14.05
N GLU A 183 4.74 -14.97 -14.90
CA GLU A 183 4.94 -16.15 -15.74
C GLU A 183 4.68 -15.81 -17.22
N PRO A 184 5.61 -15.12 -17.91
CA PRO A 184 5.40 -14.64 -19.29
C PRO A 184 5.24 -15.74 -20.34
N GLU A 185 5.64 -16.97 -20.02
CA GLU A 185 5.52 -18.14 -20.91
C GLU A 185 4.32 -19.03 -20.56
N ASN A 186 3.48 -18.66 -19.58
CA ASN A 186 2.32 -19.45 -19.18
C ASN A 186 1.14 -19.24 -20.15
N SER A 187 0.98 -20.16 -21.10
CA SER A 187 -0.11 -20.12 -22.09
C SER A 187 -1.52 -20.18 -21.49
N ASP A 188 -1.70 -20.70 -20.27
CA ASP A 188 -3.01 -20.71 -19.61
C ASP A 188 -3.45 -19.29 -19.24
N THR A 189 -2.53 -18.39 -18.89
CA THR A 189 -2.86 -16.98 -18.63
C THR A 189 -3.28 -16.24 -19.90
N ASP A 190 -2.68 -16.56 -21.05
CA ASP A 190 -3.08 -16.00 -22.35
C ASP A 190 -4.50 -16.43 -22.72
N LYS A 191 -4.78 -17.73 -22.59
CA LYS A 191 -6.12 -18.26 -22.85
C LYS A 191 -7.15 -17.66 -21.90
N ARG A 192 -6.82 -17.54 -20.61
CA ARG A 192 -7.70 -16.92 -19.61
C ARG A 192 -8.01 -15.47 -19.95
N LEU A 193 -7.04 -14.71 -20.46
CA LEU A 193 -7.24 -13.33 -20.88
C LEU A 193 -8.20 -13.23 -22.07
N GLU A 194 -8.04 -14.09 -23.08
CA GLU A 194 -8.94 -14.15 -24.23
C GLU A 194 -10.38 -14.47 -23.79
N GLU A 195 -10.56 -15.48 -22.93
CA GLU A 195 -11.86 -15.83 -22.35
C GLU A 195 -12.50 -14.66 -21.57
N CYS A 196 -11.70 -13.89 -20.82
CA CYS A 196 -12.19 -12.72 -20.08
C CYS A 196 -12.66 -11.62 -21.04
N TRP A 197 -11.93 -11.35 -22.13
CA TRP A 197 -12.35 -10.37 -23.12
C TRP A 197 -13.63 -10.79 -23.86
N GLU A 198 -13.78 -12.07 -24.19
CA GLU A 198 -15.03 -12.58 -24.78
C GLU A 198 -16.23 -12.38 -23.85
N LEU A 199 -16.05 -12.58 -22.54
CA LEU A 199 -17.10 -12.32 -21.55
C LEU A 199 -17.44 -10.83 -21.49
N LEU A 200 -16.44 -9.98 -21.32
CA LEU A 200 -16.63 -8.53 -21.18
C LEU A 200 -17.23 -7.89 -22.45
N ASP A 201 -16.78 -8.30 -23.64
CA ASP A 201 -17.33 -7.83 -24.92
C ASP A 201 -18.80 -8.26 -25.10
N SER A 202 -19.21 -9.35 -24.47
CA SER A 202 -20.60 -9.81 -24.43
C SER A 202 -21.44 -9.18 -23.30
N GLY A 203 -20.86 -8.27 -22.51
CA GLY A 203 -21.51 -7.63 -21.37
C GLY A 203 -21.67 -8.55 -20.15
N ARG A 204 -20.83 -9.59 -20.03
CA ARG A 204 -20.83 -10.55 -18.92
C ARG A 204 -19.61 -10.31 -18.03
N ALA A 205 -19.80 -10.51 -16.73
CA ALA A 205 -18.73 -10.49 -15.74
C ALA A 205 -17.72 -11.63 -15.95
N THR A 206 -16.49 -11.45 -15.51
CA THR A 206 -15.46 -12.52 -15.49
C THR A 206 -15.59 -13.44 -14.28
N VAL A 207 -16.45 -13.05 -13.34
CA VAL A 207 -16.87 -13.80 -12.15
C VAL A 207 -18.29 -14.37 -12.32
N PRO A 208 -18.62 -15.50 -11.65
CA PRO A 208 -17.70 -16.38 -10.92
C PRO A 208 -16.77 -17.14 -11.87
N PHE A 209 -15.72 -17.74 -11.30
CA PHE A 209 -14.81 -18.63 -11.99
C PHE A 209 -14.61 -19.92 -11.22
N THR A 210 -14.12 -20.98 -11.87
CA THR A 210 -13.80 -22.23 -11.18
C THR A 210 -12.44 -22.14 -10.51
N LEU A 211 -12.30 -22.76 -9.34
CA LEU A 211 -11.02 -22.86 -8.65
C LEU A 211 -9.96 -23.57 -9.49
N GLU A 212 -10.36 -24.51 -10.35
CA GLU A 212 -9.48 -25.18 -11.31
C GLU A 212 -8.75 -24.19 -12.24
N ASN A 213 -9.42 -23.11 -12.67
CA ASN A 213 -8.79 -22.10 -13.52
C ASN A 213 -7.67 -21.38 -12.76
N GLU A 214 -7.88 -21.11 -11.47
CA GLU A 214 -6.91 -20.39 -10.64
C GLU A 214 -5.63 -21.20 -10.39
N PHE A 215 -5.70 -22.54 -10.34
CA PHE A 215 -4.49 -23.37 -10.28
C PHE A 215 -3.59 -23.21 -11.51
N LYS A 216 -4.15 -22.79 -12.66
CA LYS A 216 -3.45 -22.62 -13.93
C LYS A 216 -2.96 -21.19 -14.13
N SER A 217 -3.71 -20.18 -13.67
CA SER A 217 -3.45 -18.77 -13.99
C SER A 217 -3.13 -17.85 -12.80
N ASN A 218 -3.39 -18.27 -11.56
CA ASN A 218 -3.22 -17.40 -10.40
C ASN A 218 -1.81 -17.55 -9.78
N PRO A 219 -0.93 -16.53 -9.87
CA PRO A 219 0.44 -16.63 -9.37
C PRO A 219 0.49 -16.89 -7.86
N PHE A 220 -0.51 -16.45 -7.09
CA PHE A 220 -0.57 -16.62 -5.64
C PHE A 220 -0.94 -18.04 -5.19
N LEU A 221 -1.57 -18.85 -6.07
CA LEU A 221 -1.78 -20.29 -5.85
C LEU A 221 -0.66 -21.15 -6.45
N ARG A 222 0.29 -20.51 -7.14
CA ARG A 222 1.37 -21.12 -7.90
C ARG A 222 2.74 -20.81 -7.32
N THR A 223 2.81 -20.38 -6.05
CA THR A 223 4.07 -20.05 -5.35
C THR A 223 5.05 -21.22 -5.22
N HIS A 224 4.60 -22.46 -5.47
CA HIS A 224 5.42 -23.67 -5.49
C HIS A 224 6.01 -23.98 -6.87
N ILE A 225 5.60 -23.26 -7.92
CA ILE A 225 6.05 -23.48 -9.29
C ILE A 225 7.47 -22.90 -9.46
N PRO A 226 8.45 -23.68 -9.98
CA PRO A 226 9.84 -23.23 -10.12
C PRO A 226 10.00 -21.94 -10.91
N GLU A 227 9.21 -21.74 -11.96
CA GLU A 227 9.23 -20.55 -12.80
C GLU A 227 8.81 -19.29 -12.03
N VAL A 228 7.77 -19.39 -11.20
CA VAL A 228 7.31 -18.30 -10.31
C VAL A 228 8.39 -17.95 -9.30
N ILE A 229 8.98 -18.96 -8.65
CA ILE A 229 10.06 -18.79 -7.67
C ILE A 229 11.24 -18.07 -8.32
N LYS A 230 11.70 -18.58 -9.48
CA LYS A 230 12.82 -18.00 -10.23
C LYS A 230 12.55 -16.54 -10.60
N ARG A 231 11.33 -16.20 -11.04
CA ARG A 231 10.97 -14.83 -11.38
C ARG A 231 11.10 -13.89 -10.18
N ILE A 232 10.64 -14.32 -9.03
CA ILE A 232 10.76 -13.55 -7.79
C ILE A 232 12.22 -13.44 -7.38
N GLU A 233 13.02 -14.50 -7.49
CA GLU A 233 14.47 -14.45 -7.23
C GLU A 233 15.21 -13.48 -8.15
N GLU A 234 14.83 -13.37 -9.43
CA GLU A 234 15.44 -12.41 -10.36
C GLU A 234 15.16 -10.96 -9.97
N VAL A 235 13.95 -10.66 -9.48
CA VAL A 235 13.49 -9.29 -9.19
C VAL A 235 13.79 -8.89 -7.75
N ALA A 236 13.40 -9.73 -6.81
CA ALA A 236 13.58 -9.51 -5.39
C ALA A 236 14.94 -9.97 -4.90
N GLY A 237 15.66 -10.86 -5.60
CA GLY A 237 16.99 -11.34 -5.19
C GLY A 237 17.96 -10.20 -4.89
N PRO A 238 18.20 -9.23 -5.79
CA PRO A 238 19.07 -8.08 -5.51
C PRO A 238 18.64 -7.26 -4.29
N LEU A 239 17.34 -7.18 -4.01
CA LEU A 239 16.75 -6.42 -2.90
C LEU A 239 16.81 -7.20 -1.57
N LEU A 240 16.48 -8.50 -1.61
CA LEU A 240 16.57 -9.47 -0.53
C LEU A 240 18.04 -9.72 -0.13
N ILE A 241 18.97 -9.74 -1.08
CA ILE A 241 20.42 -9.71 -0.82
C ILE A 241 20.79 -8.48 0.02
N GLY A 242 20.12 -7.35 -0.19
CA GLY A 242 20.32 -6.11 0.56
C GLY A 242 19.60 -6.07 1.93
N VAL A 243 18.41 -6.66 2.04
CA VAL A 243 17.53 -6.59 3.23
C VAL A 243 17.67 -7.80 4.15
N HIS A 244 17.69 -9.01 3.58
CA HIS A 244 18.02 -10.25 4.27
C HIS A 244 19.52 -10.49 4.17
N THR A 245 20.25 -9.84 5.07
CA THR A 245 21.54 -10.35 5.52
C THR A 245 21.43 -11.85 5.84
N TYR A 246 21.86 -12.67 4.89
CA TYR A 246 21.72 -14.12 4.84
C TYR A 246 21.92 -14.84 6.18
N GLU A 247 20.89 -15.59 6.56
CA GLU A 247 21.04 -16.90 7.18
C GLU A 247 21.69 -17.83 6.14
N ASP A 248 22.93 -18.19 6.43
CA ASP A 248 23.79 -19.34 6.06
C ASP A 248 23.47 -20.35 4.92
N GLU A 249 22.37 -20.27 4.15
CA GLU A 249 21.97 -21.36 3.25
C GLU A 249 22.32 -21.18 1.75
N ILE A 250 22.57 -19.95 1.27
CA ILE A 250 22.79 -19.70 -0.18
C ILE A 250 24.26 -19.36 -0.52
N ILE A 251 25.05 -18.91 0.46
CA ILE A 251 26.45 -18.49 0.23
C ILE A 251 27.38 -19.58 0.76
N SER A 252 28.21 -20.16 -0.12
CA SER A 252 29.19 -21.16 0.33
C SER A 252 30.09 -20.58 1.43
N PRO A 253 30.55 -21.39 2.40
CA PRO A 253 31.45 -20.94 3.46
C PRO A 253 32.71 -20.23 2.93
N GLU A 254 33.18 -20.63 1.75
CA GLU A 254 34.28 -19.99 1.04
C GLU A 254 33.90 -18.58 0.57
N MET A 255 32.72 -18.40 -0.01
CA MET A 255 32.26 -17.10 -0.50
C MET A 255 31.96 -16.13 0.65
N LEU A 256 31.42 -16.60 1.78
CA LEU A 256 31.30 -15.79 3.01
C LEU A 256 32.67 -15.32 3.52
N SER A 257 33.68 -16.20 3.47
CA SER A 257 35.04 -15.87 3.88
C SER A 257 35.67 -14.83 2.95
N VAL A 258 35.49 -14.97 1.63
CA VAL A 258 35.94 -13.99 0.64
C VAL A 258 35.28 -12.63 0.87
N LEU A 259 33.96 -12.59 1.07
CA LEU A 259 33.22 -11.35 1.33
C LEU A 259 33.68 -10.66 2.61
N LYS A 260 33.94 -11.41 3.69
CA LYS A 260 34.50 -10.86 4.94
C LYS A 260 35.90 -10.25 4.71
N VAL A 261 36.76 -10.95 3.98
CA VAL A 261 38.11 -10.45 3.65
C VAL A 261 38.03 -9.17 2.80
N LEU A 262 37.13 -9.14 1.82
CA LEU A 262 36.92 -7.96 0.97
C LEU A 262 36.38 -6.78 1.78
N ASP A 263 35.39 -6.97 2.65
CA ASP A 263 34.84 -5.89 3.46
C ASP A 263 35.87 -5.31 4.45
N VAL A 264 36.66 -6.16 5.11
CA VAL A 264 37.78 -5.72 5.94
C VAL A 264 38.82 -4.98 5.09
N GLY A 265 39.17 -5.52 3.91
CA GLY A 265 40.11 -4.89 2.99
C GLY A 265 39.68 -3.49 2.55
N VAL A 266 38.42 -3.32 2.15
CA VAL A 266 37.84 -2.02 1.79
C VAL A 266 37.83 -1.08 3.00
N THR A 267 37.46 -1.57 4.19
CA THR A 267 37.45 -0.77 5.43
C THR A 267 38.84 -0.24 5.75
N LEU A 268 39.87 -1.09 5.64
CA LEU A 268 41.27 -0.72 5.85
C LEU A 268 41.76 0.26 4.80
N PHE A 269 41.38 0.10 3.53
CA PHE A 269 41.72 1.04 2.47
C PHE A 269 41.24 2.46 2.81
N PHE A 270 39.96 2.61 3.16
CA PHE A 270 39.41 3.92 3.55
C PHE A 270 40.01 4.46 4.84
N LEU A 271 40.29 3.60 5.82
CA LEU A 271 40.96 4.00 7.05
C LEU A 271 42.34 4.61 6.73
N ILE A 272 43.14 3.93 5.91
CA ILE A 272 44.45 4.43 5.46
C ILE A 272 44.29 5.75 4.71
N GLU A 273 43.33 5.83 3.80
CA GLU A 273 43.06 7.05 3.03
C GLU A 273 42.74 8.24 3.96
N ILE A 274 41.84 8.07 4.93
CA ILE A 274 41.48 9.09 5.92
C ILE A 274 42.68 9.48 6.77
N LEU A 275 43.49 8.51 7.21
CA LEU A 275 44.72 8.77 7.96
C LEU A 275 45.71 9.59 7.14
N ILE A 276 45.90 9.28 5.86
CA ILE A 276 46.76 10.05 4.95
C ILE A 276 46.22 11.48 4.82
N ARG A 277 44.93 11.66 4.53
CA ARG A 277 44.31 13.00 4.41
C ARG A 277 44.44 13.80 5.71
N PHE A 278 44.22 13.17 6.87
CA PHE A 278 44.37 13.80 8.18
C PHE A 278 45.83 14.19 8.49
N LEU A 279 46.79 13.32 8.16
CA LEU A 279 48.22 13.57 8.38
C LEU A 279 48.77 14.64 7.43
N ALA A 280 48.28 14.71 6.19
CA ALA A 280 48.66 15.72 5.20
C ALA A 280 48.20 17.14 5.58
N GLU A 281 47.16 17.29 6.40
CA GLU A 281 46.65 18.59 6.82
C GLU A 281 47.62 19.31 7.77
N LYS A 282 48.02 20.55 7.45
CA LYS A 282 48.99 21.34 8.25
C LYS A 282 48.42 21.70 9.63
N HIS A 283 47.15 22.06 9.69
CA HIS A 283 46.43 22.34 10.93
C HIS A 283 45.32 21.31 11.11
N LYS A 284 45.48 20.41 12.09
CA LYS A 284 44.56 19.26 12.28
C LYS A 284 43.09 19.64 12.51
N LYS A 285 42.83 20.88 12.95
CA LYS A 285 41.47 21.41 13.09
C LYS A 285 40.77 21.65 11.75
N ASP A 286 41.51 21.92 10.69
CA ASP A 286 40.94 22.22 9.37
C ASP A 286 40.36 20.97 8.70
N PHE A 287 40.91 19.79 9.02
CA PHE A 287 40.35 18.51 8.57
C PHE A 287 38.87 18.36 8.98
N PHE A 288 38.53 18.72 10.21
CA PHE A 288 37.17 18.65 10.75
C PHE A 288 36.26 19.81 10.35
N LYS A 289 36.74 20.80 9.58
CA LYS A 289 35.87 21.82 8.99
C LYS A 289 35.25 21.34 7.67
N ASN A 290 35.83 20.31 7.04
CA ASN A 290 35.30 19.72 5.82
C ASN A 290 34.27 18.64 6.17
N GLY A 291 33.01 18.87 5.79
CA GLY A 291 31.90 17.93 6.04
C GLY A 291 32.13 16.54 5.44
N TRP A 292 32.81 16.44 4.30
CA TRP A 292 33.13 15.15 3.67
C TRP A 292 34.18 14.36 4.45
N ASN A 293 35.15 15.04 5.06
CA ASN A 293 36.12 14.39 5.93
C ASN A 293 35.44 13.87 7.21
N ILE A 294 34.50 14.63 7.79
CA ILE A 294 33.71 14.19 8.95
C ILE A 294 32.87 12.97 8.58
N PHE A 295 32.15 13.04 7.45
CA PHE A 295 31.31 11.95 6.94
C PHE A 295 32.13 10.66 6.72
N ASP A 296 33.24 10.75 5.97
CA ASP A 296 34.13 9.61 5.70
C ASP A 296 34.66 9.02 7.02
N THR A 297 35.06 9.87 7.96
CA THR A 297 35.55 9.44 9.29
C THR A 297 34.46 8.71 10.08
N LEU A 298 33.23 9.21 10.07
CA LEU A 298 32.10 8.59 10.76
C LEU A 298 31.76 7.23 10.15
N VAL A 299 31.68 7.15 8.82
CA VAL A 299 31.39 5.90 8.09
C VAL A 299 32.45 4.84 8.39
N VAL A 300 33.73 5.19 8.36
CA VAL A 300 34.83 4.26 8.68
C VAL A 300 34.85 3.88 10.16
N THR A 301 34.60 4.81 11.07
CA THR A 301 34.60 4.53 12.52
C THR A 301 33.46 3.58 12.90
N ILE A 302 32.25 3.82 12.40
CA ILE A 302 31.09 2.94 12.61
C ILE A 302 31.35 1.56 12.00
N SER A 303 31.99 1.52 10.84
CA SER A 303 32.35 0.30 10.14
C SER A 303 33.34 -0.61 10.88
N LEU A 304 34.22 -0.02 11.72
CA LEU A 304 35.21 -0.76 12.50
C LEU A 304 34.62 -1.44 13.75
N ILE A 305 33.38 -1.12 14.12
CA ILE A 305 32.72 -1.73 15.28
C ILE A 305 32.42 -3.20 14.94
N PRO A 306 33.01 -4.17 15.68
CA PRO A 306 32.71 -5.57 15.48
C PRO A 306 31.28 -5.86 15.93
N ILE A 307 30.47 -6.42 15.03
CA ILE A 307 29.07 -6.78 15.30
C ILE A 307 29.04 -8.26 15.64
N ASP A 308 29.50 -8.61 16.84
CA ASP A 308 29.35 -9.95 17.40
C ASP A 308 28.70 -9.81 18.76
N ASN A 309 27.37 -9.96 18.83
CA ASN A 309 26.61 -10.38 20.01
C ASN A 309 25.11 -10.54 19.67
N SER A 310 24.50 -11.61 20.18
CA SER A 310 23.10 -12.01 19.94
C SER A 310 22.06 -10.98 20.39
N GLU A 311 22.37 -10.12 21.36
CA GLU A 311 21.46 -9.05 21.83
C GLU A 311 21.46 -7.80 20.94
N MET A 312 22.52 -7.60 20.13
CA MET A 312 22.68 -6.42 19.26
C MET A 312 22.39 -6.73 17.79
N ALA A 313 21.75 -7.85 17.48
CA ALA A 313 21.54 -8.29 16.09
C ALA A 313 20.80 -7.24 15.24
N VAL A 314 19.77 -6.59 15.79
CA VAL A 314 19.01 -5.52 15.10
C VAL A 314 19.90 -4.29 14.85
N LEU A 315 20.61 -3.83 15.88
CA LEU A 315 21.51 -2.67 15.77
C LEU A 315 22.68 -2.97 14.82
N GLY A 316 23.16 -4.21 14.82
CA GLY A 316 24.14 -4.72 13.89
C GLY A 316 23.69 -4.64 12.43
N ARG A 317 22.43 -4.95 12.14
CA ARG A 317 21.86 -4.77 10.80
C ARG A 317 21.87 -3.31 10.37
N LEU A 318 21.51 -2.39 11.26
CA LEU A 318 21.57 -0.94 10.98
C LEU A 318 23.01 -0.45 10.75
N ILE A 319 23.98 -0.95 11.53
CA ILE A 319 25.40 -0.62 11.35
C ILE A 319 25.92 -1.09 9.98
N ARG A 320 25.42 -2.22 9.46
CA ARG A 320 25.81 -2.73 8.12
C ARG A 320 25.40 -1.78 6.99
N ILE A 321 24.29 -1.05 7.12
CA ILE A 321 23.85 -0.05 6.12
C ILE A 321 24.90 1.06 5.94
N PHE A 322 25.60 1.47 7.00
CA PHE A 322 26.67 2.46 6.91
C PHE A 322 27.83 2.00 6.02
N ARG A 323 28.04 0.69 5.84
CA ARG A 323 29.08 0.17 4.95
C ARG A 323 28.75 0.44 3.49
N VAL A 324 27.46 0.43 3.12
CA VAL A 324 26.99 0.80 1.78
C VAL A 324 27.16 2.30 1.53
N LEU A 325 26.99 3.13 2.57
CA LEU A 325 27.21 4.57 2.47
C LEU A 325 28.66 4.94 2.06
N ARG A 326 29.64 4.03 2.20
CA ARG A 326 30.99 4.21 1.64
C ARG A 326 30.98 4.45 0.14
N MET A 327 29.99 3.95 -0.59
CA MET A 327 29.85 4.20 -2.03
C MET A 327 29.76 5.70 -2.35
N ILE A 328 29.12 6.48 -1.47
CA ILE A 328 29.08 7.95 -1.59
C ILE A 328 30.50 8.53 -1.52
N SER A 329 31.39 7.92 -0.76
CA SER A 329 32.79 8.35 -0.65
C SER A 329 33.64 7.94 -1.85
N ILE A 330 33.30 6.82 -2.51
CA ILE A 330 34.01 6.32 -3.71
C ILE A 330 33.63 7.10 -4.95
N ILE A 331 32.32 7.34 -5.14
CA ILE A 331 31.75 7.78 -6.41
C ILE A 331 31.60 9.31 -6.39
N PRO A 332 32.47 10.06 -7.10
CA PRO A 332 32.42 11.52 -7.10
C PRO A 332 31.08 12.08 -7.61
N GLU A 333 30.43 11.37 -8.53
CA GLU A 333 29.13 11.71 -9.09
C GLU A 333 28.06 11.74 -8.00
N LEU A 334 28.06 10.79 -7.06
CA LEU A 334 27.11 10.79 -5.93
C LEU A 334 27.34 11.99 -5.00
N ARG A 335 28.60 12.35 -4.74
CA ARG A 335 28.93 13.57 -3.98
C ARG A 335 28.46 14.82 -4.71
N MET A 336 28.64 14.88 -6.02
CA MET A 336 28.19 15.99 -6.84
C MET A 336 26.67 16.15 -6.74
N LEU A 337 25.91 15.06 -6.93
CA LEU A 337 24.46 15.06 -6.81
C LEU A 337 23.98 15.49 -5.42
N LEU A 338 24.56 14.92 -4.36
CA LEU A 338 24.22 15.27 -2.98
C LEU A 338 24.56 16.74 -2.66
N ASN A 339 25.72 17.24 -3.09
CA ASN A 339 26.08 18.64 -2.92
C ASN A 339 25.11 19.57 -3.67
N SER A 340 24.67 19.20 -4.88
CA SER A 340 23.67 19.97 -5.63
C SER A 340 22.32 19.99 -4.90
N LEU A 341 21.87 18.85 -4.37
CA LEU A 341 20.64 18.77 -3.56
C LEU A 341 20.75 19.61 -2.29
N LEU A 342 21.84 19.47 -1.53
CA LEU A 342 22.08 20.22 -0.31
C LEU A 342 22.20 21.73 -0.56
N LYS A 343 22.74 22.15 -1.71
CA LYS A 343 22.79 23.57 -2.12
C LYS A 343 21.42 24.14 -2.49
N ALA A 344 20.47 23.29 -2.91
CA ALA A 344 19.10 23.71 -3.19
C ALA A 344 18.24 23.85 -1.92
N LEU A 345 18.52 23.07 -0.86
CA LEU A 345 17.74 23.08 0.39
C LEU A 345 17.59 24.47 1.05
N PRO A 346 18.63 25.33 1.16
CA PRO A 346 18.47 26.66 1.77
C PRO A 346 17.41 27.52 1.09
N GLN A 347 17.25 27.39 -0.24
CA GLN A 347 16.26 28.14 -1.00
C GLN A 347 14.83 27.70 -0.62
N LEU A 348 14.67 26.45 -0.19
CA LEU A 348 13.40 25.90 0.29
C LEU A 348 13.08 26.30 1.73
N GLY A 349 14.06 26.75 2.51
CA GLY A 349 13.92 26.96 3.96
C GLY A 349 12.78 27.91 4.34
N TYR A 350 12.61 29.02 3.63
CA TYR A 350 11.53 29.98 3.90
C TYR A 350 10.15 29.40 3.60
N VAL A 351 10.02 28.63 2.52
CA VAL A 351 8.76 27.98 2.16
C VAL A 351 8.46 26.86 3.15
N MET A 352 9.45 26.03 3.50
CA MET A 352 9.29 24.99 4.51
C MET A 352 8.86 25.56 5.86
N LEU A 353 9.42 26.71 6.27
CA LEU A 353 8.99 27.40 7.48
C LEU A 353 7.55 27.91 7.37
N LEU A 354 7.18 28.50 6.24
CA LEU A 354 5.80 28.94 5.99
C LEU A 354 4.82 27.76 6.02
N MET A 355 5.15 26.66 5.35
CA MET A 355 4.37 25.43 5.36
C MET A 355 4.25 24.86 6.76
N PHE A 356 5.34 24.81 7.53
CA PHE A 356 5.31 24.35 8.91
C PHE A 356 4.39 25.21 9.78
N ILE A 357 4.43 26.54 9.62
CA ILE A 357 3.52 27.46 10.33
C ILE A 357 2.07 27.19 9.95
N ILE A 358 1.76 27.03 8.66
CA ILE A 358 0.40 26.71 8.19
C ILE A 358 -0.06 25.38 8.77
N PHE A 359 0.77 24.33 8.68
CA PHE A 359 0.49 23.01 9.24
C PHE A 359 0.23 23.08 10.73
N TYR A 360 1.07 23.77 11.49
CA TYR A 360 0.93 23.89 12.93
C TYR A 360 -0.37 24.60 13.33
N ILE A 361 -0.70 25.71 12.66
CA ILE A 361 -1.95 26.45 12.91
C ILE A 361 -3.17 25.57 12.63
N TYR A 362 -3.20 24.93 11.46
CA TYR A 362 -4.31 24.05 11.09
C TYR A 362 -4.38 22.81 11.99
N ALA A 363 -3.25 22.22 12.38
CA ALA A 363 -3.22 21.07 13.29
C ALA A 363 -3.72 21.44 14.68
N ALA A 364 -3.33 22.60 15.20
CA ALA A 364 -3.85 23.11 16.46
C ALA A 364 -5.37 23.28 16.40
N ILE A 365 -5.88 23.96 15.37
CA ILE A 365 -7.33 24.15 15.15
C ILE A 365 -8.04 22.79 14.98
N GLY A 366 -7.55 21.93 14.10
CA GLY A 366 -8.16 20.63 13.81
C GLY A 366 -8.19 19.71 15.02
N SER A 367 -7.10 19.66 15.81
CA SER A 367 -7.08 18.91 17.06
C SER A 367 -8.09 19.43 18.07
N THR A 368 -8.42 20.72 18.07
CA THR A 368 -9.47 21.25 18.97
C THR A 368 -10.88 21.04 18.45
N LEU A 369 -11.08 21.03 17.13
CA LEU A 369 -12.39 20.92 16.51
C LEU A 369 -12.84 19.47 16.30
N PHE A 370 -11.91 18.56 16.05
CA PHE A 370 -12.22 17.21 15.53
C PHE A 370 -11.70 16.07 16.42
N GLU A 371 -11.03 16.35 17.54
CA GLU A 371 -10.58 15.31 18.49
C GLU A 371 -11.74 14.43 18.98
N SER A 372 -12.92 15.01 19.25
CA SER A 372 -14.09 14.25 19.68
C SER A 372 -14.72 13.39 18.58
N ILE A 373 -14.42 13.67 17.31
CA ILE A 373 -14.92 12.92 16.16
C ILE A 373 -14.02 11.71 15.90
N ASN A 374 -12.72 11.95 15.75
CA ASN A 374 -11.74 10.91 15.49
C ASN A 374 -10.43 11.18 16.25
N PRO A 375 -10.27 10.63 17.47
CA PRO A 375 -9.06 10.80 18.27
C PRO A 375 -7.80 10.22 17.61
N GLN A 376 -7.93 9.23 16.73
CA GLN A 376 -6.81 8.62 16.02
C GLN A 376 -6.22 9.56 14.96
N LEU A 377 -7.03 10.46 14.39
CA LEU A 377 -6.61 11.46 13.42
C LEU A 377 -6.34 12.84 14.03
N TRP A 378 -6.98 13.16 15.15
CA TRP A 378 -6.99 14.53 15.69
C TRP A 378 -6.59 14.64 17.17
N GLY A 379 -6.24 13.53 17.84
CA GLY A 379 -6.06 13.48 19.30
C GLY A 379 -4.92 14.33 19.88
N ASN A 380 -3.99 14.81 19.06
CA ASN A 380 -3.07 15.89 19.45
C ASN A 380 -2.51 16.60 18.21
N ILE A 381 -1.81 17.72 18.44
CA ILE A 381 -1.23 18.54 17.36
C ILE A 381 -0.27 17.71 16.48
N SER A 382 0.52 16.80 17.04
CA SER A 382 1.46 15.97 16.27
C SER A 382 0.75 14.99 15.34
N ILE A 383 -0.29 14.31 15.84
CA ILE A 383 -1.13 13.41 15.04
C ILE A 383 -1.90 14.21 13.97
N ALA A 384 -2.48 15.35 14.34
CA ALA A 384 -3.19 16.23 13.40
C ALA A 384 -2.27 16.77 12.29
N MET A 385 -0.99 17.03 12.56
CA MET A 385 0.00 17.37 11.53
C MET A 385 0.25 16.21 10.54
N LEU A 386 0.21 14.95 11.00
CA LEU A 386 0.32 13.77 10.12
C LEU A 386 -0.94 13.60 9.26
N THR A 387 -2.13 13.79 9.85
CA THR A 387 -3.40 13.81 9.13
C THR A 387 -3.40 14.90 8.05
N LEU A 388 -2.94 16.10 8.38
CA LEU A 388 -2.83 17.20 7.42
C LEU A 388 -1.75 16.97 6.36
N PHE A 389 -0.71 16.19 6.65
CA PHE A 389 0.26 15.76 5.64
C PHE A 389 -0.39 14.86 4.59
N ARG A 390 -1.19 13.87 5.02
CA ARG A 390 -2.02 13.03 4.13
C ARG A 390 -3.01 13.87 3.32
N VAL A 391 -3.67 14.85 3.95
CA VAL A 391 -4.57 15.78 3.23
C VAL A 391 -3.81 16.60 2.17
N MET A 392 -2.59 17.08 2.49
CA MET A 392 -1.78 17.85 1.55
C MET A 392 -1.35 17.02 0.33
N THR A 393 -1.10 15.71 0.49
CA THR A 393 -0.77 14.82 -0.64
C THR A 393 -1.97 14.48 -1.51
N PHE A 394 -3.16 15.03 -1.21
CA PHE A 394 -4.45 14.73 -1.83
C PHE A 394 -4.89 13.27 -1.68
N GLU A 395 -4.29 12.54 -0.75
CA GLU A 395 -4.61 11.16 -0.44
C GLU A 395 -5.76 11.14 0.58
N ASP A 396 -6.89 10.51 0.23
CA ASP A 396 -8.05 10.28 1.10
C ASP A 396 -8.58 11.50 1.89
N TRP A 397 -8.28 12.71 1.42
CA TRP A 397 -8.66 13.93 2.12
C TRP A 397 -10.18 14.12 2.16
N THR A 398 -10.91 13.56 1.17
CA THR A 398 -12.37 13.56 1.12
C THR A 398 -12.96 12.74 2.25
N ASP A 399 -12.38 11.60 2.59
CA ASP A 399 -12.92 10.70 3.61
C ASP A 399 -12.75 11.31 5.00
N VAL A 400 -11.58 11.88 5.27
CA VAL A 400 -11.33 12.66 6.50
C VAL A 400 -12.28 13.85 6.59
N MET A 401 -12.56 14.52 5.47
CA MET A 401 -13.52 15.62 5.42
C MET A 401 -14.95 15.14 5.69
N TYR A 402 -15.44 14.14 4.96
CA TYR A 402 -16.80 13.61 5.10
C TYR A 402 -17.05 13.08 6.50
N GLU A 403 -16.08 12.38 7.10
CA GLU A 403 -16.16 11.95 8.49
C GLU A 403 -16.42 13.15 9.43
N THR A 404 -15.65 14.23 9.31
CA THR A 404 -15.87 15.44 10.13
C THR A 404 -17.14 16.24 9.78
N MET A 405 -17.75 15.97 8.63
CA MET A 405 -19.01 16.60 8.21
C MET A 405 -20.24 15.84 8.67
N GLU A 406 -20.22 14.51 8.56
CA GLU A 406 -21.36 13.63 8.74
C GLU A 406 -21.44 13.06 10.17
N HIS A 407 -20.35 13.13 10.94
CA HIS A 407 -20.37 12.72 12.34
C HIS A 407 -21.40 13.52 13.16
N PRO A 408 -22.09 12.91 14.15
CA PRO A 408 -23.07 13.60 14.98
C PRO A 408 -22.56 14.87 15.67
N ASP A 409 -21.29 14.88 16.08
CA ASP A 409 -20.58 16.04 16.66
C ASP A 409 -19.82 16.88 15.63
N GLY A 410 -20.00 16.58 14.34
CA GLY A 410 -19.37 17.24 13.20
C GLY A 410 -20.09 18.51 12.76
N SER A 411 -19.65 19.04 11.61
CA SER A 411 -20.24 20.24 11.02
C SER A 411 -20.37 20.11 9.50
N PRO A 412 -21.56 20.37 8.91
CA PRO A 412 -21.72 20.40 7.46
C PRO A 412 -20.84 21.44 6.74
N PHE A 413 -20.21 22.35 7.48
CA PHE A 413 -19.28 23.35 6.96
C PHE A 413 -17.81 22.97 7.14
N ALA A 414 -17.49 21.77 7.64
CA ALA A 414 -16.12 21.32 7.85
C ALA A 414 -15.30 21.29 6.55
N TRP A 415 -15.93 21.10 5.38
CA TRP A 415 -15.28 21.22 4.07
C TRP A 415 -14.52 22.54 3.88
N ILE A 416 -14.96 23.64 4.50
CA ILE A 416 -14.28 24.94 4.41
C ILE A 416 -12.86 24.82 4.99
N TYR A 417 -12.70 24.16 6.13
CA TYR A 417 -11.41 23.96 6.79
C TYR A 417 -10.42 23.23 5.86
N TYR A 418 -10.86 22.13 5.22
CA TYR A 418 -10.01 21.36 4.32
C TYR A 418 -9.70 22.12 3.03
N LEU A 419 -10.71 22.75 2.40
CA LEU A 419 -10.48 23.50 1.17
C LEU A 419 -9.55 24.71 1.39
N THR A 420 -9.65 25.42 2.52
CA THR A 420 -8.72 26.52 2.81
C THR A 420 -7.32 25.99 3.09
N PHE A 421 -7.18 24.88 3.82
CA PHE A 421 -5.88 24.25 4.03
C PHE A 421 -5.21 23.83 2.72
N ILE A 422 -5.95 23.11 1.88
CA ILE A 422 -5.50 22.63 0.57
C ILE A 422 -5.14 23.83 -0.31
N PHE A 423 -5.96 24.87 -0.34
CA PHE A 423 -5.68 26.08 -1.12
C PHE A 423 -4.36 26.73 -0.68
N PHE A 424 -4.17 26.99 0.62
CA PHE A 424 -2.96 27.65 1.11
C PHE A 424 -1.69 26.79 0.92
N THR A 425 -1.78 25.48 1.18
CA THR A 425 -0.64 24.57 1.03
C THR A 425 -0.28 24.34 -0.43
N THR A 426 -1.27 24.15 -1.31
CA THR A 426 -1.06 24.02 -2.76
C THR A 426 -0.51 25.31 -3.34
N PHE A 427 -1.04 26.46 -2.93
CA PHE A 427 -0.52 27.76 -3.39
C PHE A 427 0.93 27.99 -2.94
N ALA A 428 1.25 27.70 -1.67
CA ALA A 428 2.62 27.78 -1.17
C ALA A 428 3.57 26.84 -1.92
N PHE A 429 3.13 25.60 -2.17
CA PHE A 429 3.90 24.58 -2.89
C PHE A 429 4.11 24.97 -4.37
N LEU A 430 3.08 25.44 -5.06
CA LEU A 430 3.19 25.88 -6.46
C LEU A 430 4.13 27.08 -6.59
N ASN A 431 4.02 28.08 -5.72
CA ASN A 431 4.91 29.23 -5.73
C ASN A 431 6.37 28.83 -5.45
N MET A 432 6.59 27.81 -4.63
CA MET A 432 7.91 27.23 -4.41
C MET A 432 8.45 26.57 -5.67
N VAL A 433 7.66 25.71 -6.33
CA VAL A 433 8.07 25.06 -7.59
C VAL A 433 8.41 26.11 -8.64
N ILE A 434 7.55 27.12 -8.82
CA ILE A 434 7.81 28.23 -9.74
C ILE A 434 9.10 28.97 -9.35
N GLY A 435 9.29 29.28 -8.06
CA GLY A 435 10.50 29.96 -7.57
C GLY A 435 11.78 29.18 -7.85
N ILE A 436 11.78 27.87 -7.63
CA ILE A 436 12.93 27.00 -7.94
C ILE A 436 13.18 26.96 -9.45
N VAL A 437 12.13 26.73 -10.26
CA VAL A 437 12.25 26.63 -11.72
C VAL A 437 12.78 27.93 -12.30
N VAL A 438 12.24 29.08 -11.87
CA VAL A 438 12.72 30.40 -12.30
C VAL A 438 14.18 30.61 -11.89
N ASN A 439 14.54 30.32 -10.65
CA ASN A 439 15.93 30.47 -10.19
C ASN A 439 16.90 29.58 -10.97
N VAL A 440 16.52 28.33 -11.27
CA VAL A 440 17.33 27.42 -12.10
C VAL A 440 17.44 27.95 -13.53
N MET A 441 16.33 28.41 -14.14
CA MET A 441 16.34 28.99 -15.48
C MET A 441 17.20 30.27 -15.56
N GLU A 442 17.14 31.12 -14.54
CA GLU A 442 17.99 32.32 -14.45
C GLU A 442 19.48 31.94 -14.33
N GLN A 443 19.81 30.96 -13.49
CA GLN A 443 21.18 30.47 -13.36
C GLN A 443 21.73 29.89 -14.67
N GLU A 444 20.94 29.08 -15.38
CA GLU A 444 21.35 28.52 -16.67
C GLU A 444 21.49 29.61 -17.75
N ARG A 445 20.55 30.58 -17.79
CA ARG A 445 20.65 31.72 -18.71
C ARG A 445 21.90 32.58 -18.45
N SER A 446 22.22 32.83 -17.18
CA SER A 446 23.43 33.59 -16.81
C SER A 446 24.70 32.85 -17.22
N LYS A 447 24.77 31.52 -17.06
CA LYS A 447 25.93 30.73 -17.53
C LYS A 447 26.10 30.83 -19.05
N LEU A 448 25.02 30.66 -19.82
CA LEU A 448 25.05 30.79 -21.27
C LEU A 448 25.49 32.18 -21.73
N TYR A 449 25.02 33.24 -21.06
CA TYR A 449 25.44 34.61 -21.36
C TYR A 449 26.96 34.80 -21.18
N VAL A 450 27.51 34.30 -20.07
CA VAL A 450 28.95 34.36 -19.77
C VAL A 450 29.78 33.53 -20.76
N GLU A 451 29.27 32.39 -21.22
CA GLU A 451 29.94 31.59 -22.27
C GLU A 451 29.93 32.30 -23.64
N GLU A 452 28.84 32.98 -23.98
CA GLU A 452 28.73 33.72 -25.25
C GLU A 452 29.50 35.04 -25.25
N HIS A 453 29.70 35.67 -24.08
CA HIS A 453 30.33 36.99 -23.94
C HIS A 453 31.51 36.97 -22.92
N PRO A 454 32.60 36.24 -23.21
CA PRO A 454 33.69 36.02 -22.24
C PRO A 454 34.50 37.28 -21.89
N ASP A 455 34.44 38.33 -22.74
CA ASP A 455 35.17 39.58 -22.57
C ASP A 455 34.33 40.71 -21.91
N GLU A 456 33.04 40.47 -21.66
CA GLU A 456 32.18 41.41 -20.94
C GLU A 456 32.22 41.13 -19.43
N PRO A 457 32.42 42.15 -18.57
CA PRO A 457 32.36 41.95 -17.13
C PRO A 457 30.96 41.49 -16.73
N ASP A 458 30.91 40.45 -15.87
CA ASP A 458 29.66 39.89 -15.33
C ASP A 458 28.78 41.02 -14.78
N LEU A 459 27.53 41.11 -15.23
CA LEU A 459 26.57 42.11 -14.75
C LEU A 459 26.42 42.08 -13.22
N ALA A 460 26.65 40.94 -12.57
CA ALA A 460 26.68 40.84 -11.11
C ALA A 460 27.91 41.52 -10.48
N SER A 461 29.05 41.57 -11.18
CA SER A 461 30.25 42.31 -10.75
C SER A 461 30.05 43.83 -10.82
N LEU A 462 29.32 44.32 -11.82
CA LEU A 462 28.98 45.73 -11.99
C LEU A 462 27.97 46.23 -10.93
N GLN A 463 27.09 45.35 -10.44
CA GLN A 463 26.15 45.67 -9.35
C GLN A 463 26.79 45.70 -7.95
N GLN A 464 27.96 45.07 -7.76
CA GLN A 464 28.72 45.15 -6.51
C GLN A 464 29.59 46.42 -6.40
N GLU A 465 29.79 47.15 -7.51
CA GLU A 465 30.56 48.40 -7.54
C GLU A 465 29.69 49.67 -7.33
N ILE A 466 28.37 49.51 -7.19
CA ILE A 466 27.40 50.58 -6.86
C ILE A 466 26.89 50.37 -5.44
#